data_AF-A0A800DUP2-F1
#
_entry.id   AF-A0A800DUP2-F1
#
_cell.length_a   1.000
_cell.length_b   1.000
_cell.length_c   1.000
_cell.angle_alpha   90.00
_cell.angle_beta   90.00
_cell.angle_gamma   90.00
#
_symmetry.space_group_name_H-M   'P 1'
#
loop_
_entity.id
_entity.type
_entity.pdbx_description
1 polymer ?
#
loop_
_entity_poly.entity_id
_entity_poly.type
_entity_poly.pdbx_seq_one_letter_code
_entity_poly.pdbx_strand_id
1 'polypeptide(L)'
;MKKILFFLILTTSLFSQIEWEKDFATAQKRAKEEKKLILVFMERVDPPCRWCQKMKNETLKDKKIQNIINRYFIPVKVIKEIKNYPSFLKSKFVPTIFYLTKETKLIGKT
;
A
#
# COMPACT_ATOMS: atom_id res chain seq x y z
N MET A 1 -46.40 -18.85 14.24
CA MET A 1 -45.51 -19.64 13.35
C MET A 1 -44.22 -18.86 13.15
N LYS A 2 -43.10 -19.47 13.50
CA LYS A 2 -41.83 -18.84 13.92
C LYS A 2 -41.06 -18.33 12.69
N LYS A 3 -40.98 -17.01 12.49
CA LYS A 3 -40.10 -16.39 11.49
C LYS A 3 -38.66 -16.46 12.02
N ILE A 4 -37.92 -17.49 11.61
CA ILE A 4 -36.50 -17.60 11.91
C ILE A 4 -35.76 -16.71 10.91
N LEU A 5 -35.45 -15.49 11.35
CA LEU A 5 -34.58 -14.57 10.63
C LEU A 5 -33.14 -15.04 10.89
N PHE A 6 -32.57 -15.81 9.96
CA PHE A 6 -31.19 -16.27 10.04
C PHE A 6 -30.27 -15.11 9.66
N PHE A 7 -29.90 -14.29 10.66
CA PHE A 7 -28.95 -13.21 10.49
C PHE A 7 -27.54 -13.81 10.39
N LEU A 8 -27.08 -14.06 9.16
CA LEU A 8 -25.74 -14.55 8.87
C LEU A 8 -24.74 -13.43 9.17
N ILE A 9 -24.27 -13.33 10.42
CA ILE A 9 -23.16 -12.45 10.78
C ILE A 9 -21.91 -13.07 10.16
N LEU A 10 -21.56 -12.59 8.96
CA LEU A 10 -20.29 -12.88 8.31
C LEU A 10 -19.20 -12.16 9.11
N THR A 11 -18.69 -12.81 10.16
CA THR A 11 -17.49 -12.35 10.86
C THR A 11 -16.33 -12.50 9.89
N THR A 12 -16.04 -11.45 9.12
CA THR A 12 -14.86 -11.41 8.26
C THR A 12 -13.65 -11.48 9.18
N SER A 13 -12.96 -12.61 9.13
CA SER A 13 -11.71 -12.83 9.84
C SER A 13 -10.77 -11.66 9.56
N LEU A 14 -10.33 -10.96 10.62
CA LEU A 14 -9.35 -9.89 10.59
C LEU A 14 -7.96 -10.43 10.23
N PHE A 15 -7.82 -11.00 9.04
CA PHE A 15 -6.54 -11.26 8.40
C PHE A 15 -6.10 -9.95 7.77
N SER A 16 -5.53 -9.05 8.57
CA SER A 16 -4.97 -7.82 8.04
C SER A 16 -3.70 -8.17 7.29
N GLN A 17 -3.74 -8.09 5.97
CA GLN A 17 -2.57 -8.04 5.09
C GLN A 17 -2.70 -6.77 4.27
N ILE A 18 -1.58 -6.12 3.95
CA ILE A 18 -1.63 -4.91 3.11
C ILE A 18 -2.18 -5.30 1.73
N GLU A 19 -3.22 -4.60 1.30
CA GLU A 19 -3.89 -4.79 0.01
C GLU A 19 -3.13 -4.07 -1.10
N TRP A 20 -1.98 -4.63 -1.48
CA TRP A 20 -1.10 -4.02 -2.48
C TRP A 20 -1.71 -4.03 -3.87
N GLU A 21 -1.63 -2.87 -4.53
CA GLU A 21 -1.91 -2.74 -5.95
C GLU A 21 -0.83 -3.33 -6.83
N LYS A 22 -1.28 -3.80 -8.01
CA LYS A 22 -0.42 -4.43 -9.03
C LYS A 22 0.51 -3.43 -9.69
N ASP A 23 0.04 -2.21 -9.88
CA ASP A 23 0.75 -1.16 -10.61
C ASP A 23 0.28 0.23 -10.19
N PHE A 24 1.08 1.24 -10.54
CA PHE A 24 0.83 2.62 -10.15
C PHE A 24 -0.44 3.21 -10.78
N ALA A 25 -0.80 2.80 -12.00
CA ALA A 25 -1.96 3.33 -12.70
C ALA A 25 -3.27 2.85 -12.02
N THR A 26 -3.31 1.58 -11.63
CA THR A 26 -4.42 1.02 -10.85
C THR A 26 -4.55 1.72 -9.49
N ALA A 27 -3.42 1.96 -8.81
CA ALA A 27 -3.40 2.69 -7.55
C ALA A 27 -3.91 4.14 -7.69
N GLN A 28 -3.51 4.84 -8.76
CA GLN A 28 -3.98 6.19 -9.04
C GLN A 28 -5.49 6.22 -9.30
N LYS A 29 -6.02 5.26 -10.07
CA LYS A 29 -7.46 5.16 -10.35
C LYS A 29 -8.25 4.94 -9.05
N ARG A 30 -7.89 3.92 -8.27
CA ARG A 30 -8.55 3.61 -6.99
C ARG A 30 -8.47 4.76 -5.99
N ALA A 31 -7.35 5.48 -5.93
CA ALA A 31 -7.19 6.60 -5.01
C ALA A 31 -8.22 7.73 -5.27
N LYS A 32 -8.55 7.98 -6.55
CA LYS A 32 -9.59 8.95 -6.93
C LYS A 32 -10.98 8.46 -6.57
N GLU A 33 -11.28 7.20 -6.85
CA GLU A 33 -12.58 6.57 -6.60
C GLU A 33 -12.88 6.47 -5.10
N GLU A 34 -11.92 5.97 -4.32
CA GLU A 34 -12.05 5.77 -2.86
C GLU A 34 -11.73 7.03 -2.05
N LYS A 35 -11.26 8.11 -2.70
CA LYS A 35 -10.82 9.36 -2.06
C LYS A 35 -9.73 9.14 -1.00
N LYS A 36 -8.82 8.19 -1.24
CA LYS A 36 -7.70 7.84 -0.35
C LYS A 36 -6.37 8.37 -0.85
N LEU A 37 -5.38 8.45 0.04
CA LEU A 37 -3.99 8.78 -0.33
C LEU A 37 -3.34 7.59 -1.04
N ILE A 38 -2.22 7.81 -1.73
CA ILE A 38 -1.40 6.73 -2.29
C ILE A 38 -0.16 6.55 -1.42
N LEU A 39 0.13 5.31 -1.04
CA LEU A 39 1.38 4.93 -0.39
C LEU A 39 2.22 4.14 -1.38
N VAL A 40 3.35 4.70 -1.79
CA VAL A 40 4.26 4.02 -2.72
C VAL A 40 5.44 3.46 -1.94
N PHE A 41 5.56 2.14 -1.89
CA PHE A 41 6.75 1.47 -1.35
C PHE A 41 7.73 1.20 -2.48
N MET A 42 8.80 2.01 -2.52
CA MET A 42 9.88 1.84 -3.49
C MET A 42 10.94 0.90 -2.95
N GLU A 43 11.17 -0.20 -3.65
CA GLU A 43 12.20 -1.18 -3.34
C GLU A 43 13.15 -1.43 -4.51
N ARG A 44 14.22 -2.16 -4.23
CA ARG A 44 15.11 -2.72 -5.23
C ARG A 44 15.11 -4.24 -5.07
N VAL A 45 14.98 -4.93 -6.19
CA VAL A 45 15.02 -6.39 -6.24
C VAL A 45 16.44 -6.88 -6.50
N ASP A 46 17.18 -6.21 -7.39
CA ASP A 46 18.54 -6.59 -7.78
C ASP A 46 19.50 -5.38 -7.75
N PRO A 47 20.62 -5.43 -6.98
CA PRO A 47 20.98 -6.47 -6.03
C PRO A 47 20.00 -6.52 -4.84
N PRO A 48 19.82 -7.70 -4.20
CA PRO A 48 18.88 -7.88 -3.10
C PRO A 48 19.00 -6.81 -2.01
N CYS A 49 17.90 -6.13 -1.72
CA CYS A 49 17.85 -5.06 -0.73
C CYS A 49 17.53 -5.62 0.68
N ARG A 50 18.58 -5.81 1.51
CA ARG A 50 18.43 -6.27 2.91
C ARG A 50 17.50 -5.38 3.74
N TRP A 51 17.62 -4.06 3.61
CA TRP A 51 16.77 -3.10 4.33
C TRP A 51 15.31 -3.13 3.88
N CYS A 52 15.05 -3.37 2.59
CA CYS A 52 13.70 -3.53 2.07
C CYS A 52 13.05 -4.80 2.65
N GLN A 53 13.82 -5.89 2.76
CA GLN A 53 13.34 -7.11 3.42
C GLN A 53 13.08 -6.90 4.91
N LYS A 54 13.98 -6.19 5.61
CA LYS A 54 13.78 -5.84 7.03
C LYS A 54 12.49 -5.04 7.23
N MET A 55 12.27 -4.00 6.43
CA MET A 55 11.04 -3.20 6.51
C MET A 55 9.78 -4.01 6.20
N LYS A 56 9.85 -4.94 5.24
CA LYS A 56 8.75 -5.87 4.94
C LYS A 56 8.44 -6.81 6.11
N ASN A 57 9.47 -7.33 6.78
CA ASN A 57 9.34 -8.35 7.81
C ASN A 57 9.06 -7.81 9.21
N GLU A 58 9.45 -6.58 9.50
CA GLU A 58 9.26 -5.94 10.80
C GLU A 58 8.08 -4.95 10.74
N THR A 59 8.21 -3.89 9.93
CA THR A 59 7.22 -2.79 9.92
C THR A 59 5.95 -3.12 9.15
N LEU A 60 6.04 -3.65 7.93
CA LEU A 60 4.87 -3.90 7.08
C LEU A 60 4.11 -5.19 7.44
N LYS A 61 4.68 -6.01 8.34
CA LYS A 61 3.99 -7.16 8.98
C LYS A 61 3.27 -6.79 10.27
N ASP A 62 3.55 -5.63 10.86
CA ASP A 62 2.86 -5.18 12.05
C ASP A 62 1.37 -4.88 11.75
N LYS A 63 0.46 -5.53 12.50
CA LYS A 63 -0.99 -5.41 12.28
C LYS A 63 -1.52 -3.99 12.40
N LYS A 64 -0.95 -3.18 13.29
CA LYS A 64 -1.36 -1.78 13.47
C LYS A 64 -0.98 -0.98 12.22
N ILE A 65 0.22 -1.21 11.68
CA ILE A 65 0.65 -0.59 10.42
C ILE A 65 -0.23 -1.03 9.26
N GLN A 66 -0.54 -2.31 9.13
CA GLN A 66 -1.41 -2.83 8.06
C GLN A 66 -2.80 -2.20 8.12
N ASN A 67 -3.38 -2.09 9.32
CA ASN A 67 -4.68 -1.45 9.51
C ASN A 67 -4.66 0.04 9.14
N ILE A 68 -3.59 0.77 9.49
CA ILE A 68 -3.43 2.18 9.10
C ILE A 68 -3.32 2.29 7.58
N ILE A 69 -2.49 1.45 6.95
CA ILE A 69 -2.28 1.48 5.50
C ILE A 69 -3.59 1.22 4.77
N ASN A 70 -4.28 0.12 5.06
CA ASN A 70 -5.52 -0.25 4.36
C ASN A 70 -6.66 0.75 4.59
N ARG A 71 -6.69 1.41 5.77
CA ARG A 71 -7.70 2.40 6.09
C ARG A 71 -7.53 3.71 5.32
N TYR A 72 -6.30 4.22 5.23
CA TYR A 72 -6.06 5.58 4.76
C TYR A 72 -5.40 5.67 3.37
N PHE A 73 -4.83 4.58 2.87
CA PHE A 73 -4.02 4.57 1.67
C PHE A 73 -4.47 3.51 0.66
N ILE A 74 -4.15 3.77 -0.60
CA ILE A 74 -4.02 2.79 -1.66
C ILE A 74 -2.53 2.45 -1.78
N PRO A 75 -2.08 1.31 -1.26
CA PRO A 75 -0.66 0.96 -1.22
C PRO A 75 -0.23 0.31 -2.55
N VAL A 76 0.92 0.71 -3.08
CA VAL A 76 1.51 0.15 -4.30
C VAL A 76 3.00 -0.07 -4.13
N LYS A 77 3.54 -1.16 -4.70
CA LYS A 77 4.98 -1.41 -4.73
C LYS A 77 5.54 -1.00 -6.08
N VAL A 78 6.72 -0.40 -6.06
CA VAL A 78 7.45 -0.04 -7.28
C VAL A 78 8.90 -0.48 -7.17
N ILE A 79 9.46 -0.92 -8.30
CA ILE A 79 10.85 -1.36 -8.39
C ILE A 79 11.66 -0.21 -9.00
N LYS A 80 12.62 0.32 -8.24
CA LYS A 80 13.40 1.51 -8.57
C LYS A 80 14.02 1.47 -9.98
N GLU A 81 14.40 0.28 -10.44
CA GLU A 81 15.10 0.05 -11.70
C GLU A 81 14.14 0.00 -12.91
N ILE A 82 12.89 -0.43 -12.72
CA ILE A 82 11.90 -0.63 -13.81
C ILE A 82 11.27 0.71 -14.24
N LYS A 83 11.26 1.71 -13.36
CA LYS A 83 10.75 3.08 -13.65
C LYS A 83 9.32 3.12 -14.20
N ASN A 84 8.46 2.15 -13.87
CA ASN A 84 7.05 2.08 -14.24
C ASN A 84 6.13 2.93 -13.32
N TYR A 85 6.60 4.11 -12.93
CA TYR A 85 5.94 5.01 -11.98
C TYR A 85 6.33 6.47 -12.30
N PRO A 86 5.62 7.47 -11.76
CA PRO A 86 5.88 8.86 -12.11
C PRO A 86 7.32 9.30 -11.86
N SER A 87 7.89 10.00 -12.84
CA SER A 87 9.31 10.37 -12.86
C SER A 87 9.73 11.29 -11.71
N PHE A 88 8.79 11.96 -11.04
CA PHE A 88 9.05 12.79 -9.86
C PHE A 88 9.33 11.96 -8.58
N LEU A 89 8.97 10.66 -8.56
CA LEU A 89 9.29 9.76 -7.46
C LEU A 89 10.78 9.35 -7.55
N LYS A 90 11.66 10.22 -7.06
CA LYS A 90 13.11 9.97 -7.04
C LYS A 90 13.58 9.78 -5.60
N SER A 91 14.23 8.65 -5.35
CA SER A 91 15.00 8.41 -4.13
C SER A 91 16.40 7.92 -4.46
N LYS A 92 17.39 8.36 -3.68
CA LYS A 92 18.78 7.86 -3.76
C LYS A 92 18.92 6.49 -3.10
N PHE A 93 18.14 6.24 -2.05
CA PHE A 93 18.21 5.04 -1.22
C PHE A 93 16.89 4.27 -1.27
N VAL A 94 16.93 3.00 -0.85
CA VAL A 94 15.76 2.13 -0.69
C VAL A 94 15.88 1.35 0.63
N PRO A 95 14.76 0.98 1.27
CA PRO A 95 13.39 1.30 0.89
C PRO A 95 13.08 2.79 1.07
N THR A 96 12.14 3.31 0.28
CA THR A 96 11.58 4.65 0.47
C THR A 96 10.08 4.56 0.35
N ILE A 97 9.36 5.17 1.27
CA ILE A 97 7.91 5.34 1.17
C ILE A 97 7.62 6.74 0.68
N PHE A 98 6.81 6.86 -0.37
CA PHE A 98 6.24 8.14 -0.79
C PHE A 98 4.76 8.19 -0.42
N TYR A 99 4.31 9.35 0.01
CA TYR A 99 2.92 9.64 0.29
C TYR A 99 2.41 10.64 -0.73
N LEU A 100 1.34 10.28 -1.45
CA LEU A 100 0.73 11.13 -2.47
C LEU A 100 -0.74 11.38 -2.15
N THR A 101 -1.24 12.54 -2.57
CA THR A 101 -2.68 12.80 -2.67
C THR A 101 -3.34 11.90 -3.72
N LYS A 102 -4.67 11.83 -3.72
CA LYS A 102 -5.46 11.16 -4.77
C LYS A 102 -5.25 11.78 -6.15
N GLU A 103 -4.87 13.06 -6.21
CA GLU A 103 -4.44 13.76 -7.43
C GLU A 103 -2.97 13.48 -7.80
N THR A 104 -2.31 12.53 -7.12
CA THR A 104 -0.91 12.15 -7.41
C THR A 104 0.10 13.26 -7.10
N LYS A 105 -0.26 14.25 -6.27
CA LYS A 105 0.69 15.25 -5.76
C LYS A 105 1.46 14.69 -4.57
N LEU A 106 2.79 14.78 -4.62
CA LEU A 106 3.67 14.36 -3.52
C LEU A 106 3.46 15.24 -2.28
N ILE A 107 3.19 14.62 -1.14
CA ILE A 107 3.04 15.30 0.16
C ILE A 107 4.21 15.02 1.10
N GLY A 108 4.93 13.91 0.91
CA GLY A 108 6.10 13.59 1.72
C GLY A 108 6.73 12.26 1.34
N LYS A 109 7.89 11.99 1.93
CA LYS A 109 8.57 10.69 1.82
C LYS A 109 9.33 10.36 3.10
N THR A 110 9.53 9.07 3.37
CA THR A 110 10.40 8.56 4.43
C THR A 110 11.31 7.45 3.92
#